data_AF-A0A969AX02-F1
#
_entry.id   AF-A0A969AX02-F1
#
_cell.length_a   1.000
_cell.length_b   1.000
_cell.length_c   1.000
_cell.angle_alpha   90.00
_cell.angle_beta   90.00
_cell.angle_gamma   90.00
#
_symmetry.space_group_name_H-M   'P 1'
#
loop_
_entity.id
_entity.type
_entity.pdbx_description
1 polymer ?
#
loop_
_entity_poly.entity_id
_entity_poly.type
_entity_poly.pdbx_seq_one_letter_code
_entity_poly.pdbx_strand_id
1 'polypeptide(L)'
;MDLGTNTFNLLLVTVTPSAYYIFKNEKIPVKLGKGGINEGWITDAAQKRALDALDIYKEIIDREHISLVYGYATSAFRNARNGTALKELIEQRTGIKINIITGEVEAEFIYRGVKTAFDIGGEPSLIMDIGGGSVEFVICDRERIFWKRSYEIGAQRLLDWFHIHDPIPAEEIIKLQDFSKKNWFRSRSKSTTSSPLT
;
A
#
# COMPACT_ATOMS: atom_id res chain seq x y z
N MET A 1 -8.73 2.79 -8.16
CA MET A 1 -8.92 1.84 -7.05
C MET A 1 -7.57 1.48 -6.49
N ASP A 2 -7.46 1.53 -5.17
CA ASP A 2 -6.28 1.11 -4.41
C ASP A 2 -6.70 -0.01 -3.46
N LEU A 3 -6.14 -1.20 -3.66
CA LEU A 3 -6.45 -2.44 -2.94
C LEU A 3 -5.34 -2.69 -1.92
N GLY A 4 -5.41 -1.93 -0.83
CA GLY A 4 -4.45 -1.97 0.26
C GLY A 4 -4.61 -3.15 1.21
N THR A 5 -3.71 -3.21 2.19
CA THR A 5 -3.69 -4.28 3.20
C THR A 5 -4.86 -4.21 4.18
N ASN A 6 -5.27 -3.00 4.58
CA ASN A 6 -6.31 -2.80 5.58
C ASN A 6 -7.64 -2.37 4.95
N THR A 7 -7.56 -1.49 3.95
CA THR A 7 -8.70 -0.81 3.36
C THR A 7 -8.57 -0.84 1.86
N PHE A 8 -9.67 -1.10 1.16
CA PHE A 8 -9.78 -0.82 -0.26
C PHE A 8 -10.35 0.59 -0.43
N ASN A 9 -9.84 1.33 -1.41
CA ASN A 9 -10.24 2.68 -1.73
C ASN A 9 -10.73 2.75 -3.19
N LEU A 10 -11.91 3.33 -3.41
CA LEU A 10 -12.45 3.69 -4.71
C LEU A 10 -12.62 5.21 -4.78
N LEU A 11 -11.88 5.83 -5.69
CA LEU A 11 -11.98 7.26 -6.00
C LEU A 11 -12.52 7.41 -7.41
N LEU A 12 -13.65 8.09 -7.55
CA LEU A 12 -14.21 8.47 -8.86
C LEU A 12 -13.96 9.94 -9.10
N VAL A 13 -13.39 10.23 -10.26
CA VAL A 13 -12.97 11.58 -10.64
C VAL A 13 -13.44 11.93 -12.04
N THR A 14 -13.78 13.19 -12.25
CA THR A 14 -13.90 13.80 -13.57
C THR A 14 -12.59 14.49 -13.88
N VAL A 15 -11.96 14.16 -15.01
CA VAL A 15 -10.70 14.76 -15.45
C VAL A 15 -10.97 15.78 -16.55
N THR A 16 -10.41 16.97 -16.41
CA THR A 16 -10.39 18.02 -17.43
C THR A 16 -8.94 18.28 -17.88
N PRO A 17 -8.69 19.05 -18.94
CA PRO A 17 -7.33 19.38 -19.36
C PRO A 17 -6.50 20.10 -18.29
N SER A 18 -7.13 20.78 -17.33
CA SER A 18 -6.45 21.61 -16.33
C SER A 18 -6.60 21.12 -14.89
N ALA A 19 -7.52 20.19 -14.61
CA ALA A 19 -7.83 19.76 -13.24
C ALA A 19 -8.47 18.37 -13.20
N TYR A 20 -8.67 17.88 -11.98
CA TYR A 20 -9.60 16.78 -11.73
C TYR A 20 -10.52 17.13 -10.56
N TYR A 21 -11.73 16.58 -10.58
CA TYR A 21 -12.74 16.79 -9.54
C TYR A 21 -13.16 15.43 -9.00
N ILE A 22 -12.98 15.23 -7.70
CA ILE A 22 -13.46 14.05 -7.01
C ILE A 22 -14.96 14.23 -6.77
N PHE A 23 -15.77 13.31 -7.30
CA PHE A 23 -17.22 13.32 -7.05
C PHE A 23 -17.68 12.12 -6.21
N LYS A 24 -16.83 11.10 -6.04
CA LYS A 24 -17.11 9.99 -5.12
C LYS A 24 -15.83 9.44 -4.50
N ASN A 25 -15.88 9.14 -3.21
CA ASN A 25 -14.76 8.57 -2.46
C ASN A 25 -15.31 7.53 -1.47
N GLU A 26 -15.05 6.27 -1.77
CA GLU A 26 -15.57 5.12 -1.02
C GLU A 26 -14.43 4.31 -0.44
N LYS A 27 -14.57 3.89 0.82
CA LYS A 27 -13.55 3.13 1.54
C LYS A 27 -14.18 1.95 2.25
N ILE A 28 -13.67 0.74 1.95
CA ILE A 28 -14.17 -0.48 2.58
C ILE A 28 -13.04 -1.13 3.39
N PRO A 29 -13.18 -1.29 4.72
CA PRO A 29 -12.18 -1.96 5.55
C PRO A 29 -12.21 -3.48 5.32
N VAL A 30 -11.43 -3.95 4.35
CA VAL A 30 -11.34 -5.39 4.00
C VAL A 30 -10.47 -6.17 4.99
N LYS A 31 -9.52 -5.50 5.65
CA LYS A 31 -8.53 -6.13 6.55
C LYS A 31 -7.91 -7.36 5.89
N LEU A 32 -7.40 -7.17 4.67
CA LEU A 32 -6.89 -8.24 3.80
C LEU A 32 -5.71 -8.96 4.43
N GLY A 33 -4.84 -8.21 5.12
CA GLY A 33 -3.66 -8.78 5.79
C GLY A 33 -3.95 -9.51 7.10
N LYS A 34 -5.17 -9.42 7.66
CA LYS A 34 -5.46 -9.96 8.99
C LYS A 34 -5.31 -11.49 9.01
N GLY A 35 -4.39 -11.96 9.85
CA GLY A 35 -4.22 -13.39 10.18
C GLY A 35 -3.49 -14.20 9.12
N GLY A 36 -2.69 -13.56 8.26
CA GLY A 36 -1.92 -14.27 7.23
C GLY A 36 -0.83 -13.46 6.54
N ILE A 37 -0.77 -12.14 6.76
CA ILE A 37 0.17 -11.27 6.03
C ILE A 37 1.64 -11.61 6.31
N ASN A 38 1.96 -12.06 7.52
CA ASN A 38 3.33 -12.43 7.92
C ASN A 38 3.70 -13.85 7.46
N GLU A 39 2.71 -14.69 7.20
CA GLU A 39 2.82 -16.03 6.65
C GLU A 39 2.85 -16.02 5.11
N GLY A 40 2.66 -14.85 4.49
CA GLY A 40 2.57 -14.70 3.04
C GLY A 40 1.31 -15.34 2.47
N TRP A 41 0.18 -15.19 3.16
CA TRP A 41 -1.09 -15.81 2.79
C TRP A 41 -2.28 -14.86 3.02
N ILE A 42 -3.26 -14.90 2.11
CA ILE A 42 -4.55 -14.22 2.31
C ILE A 42 -5.57 -15.28 2.73
N THR A 43 -6.10 -15.15 3.95
CA THR A 43 -7.06 -16.11 4.51
C THR A 43 -8.37 -16.16 3.70
N ASP A 44 -9.08 -17.28 3.71
CA ASP A 44 -10.34 -17.43 2.97
C ASP A 44 -11.39 -16.39 3.40
N ALA A 45 -11.43 -16.08 4.70
CA ALA A 45 -12.27 -15.02 5.23
C ALA A 45 -11.90 -13.64 4.65
N ALA A 46 -10.60 -13.36 4.46
CA ALA A 46 -10.13 -12.12 3.85
C ALA A 46 -10.42 -12.07 2.34
N GLN A 47 -10.24 -13.19 1.63
CA GLN A 47 -10.61 -13.33 0.21
C GLN A 47 -12.10 -13.05 0.00
N LYS A 48 -12.96 -13.63 0.85
CA LYS A 48 -14.41 -13.38 0.79
C LYS A 48 -14.73 -11.88 0.97
N ARG A 49 -14.16 -11.23 1.99
CA ARG A 49 -14.34 -9.79 2.21
C ARG A 49 -13.86 -8.94 1.03
N ALA A 50 -12.75 -9.35 0.39
CA ALA A 50 -12.22 -8.66 -0.78
C ALA A 50 -13.19 -8.74 -1.97
N LEU A 51 -13.71 -9.94 -2.24
CA LEU A 51 -14.69 -10.15 -3.32
C LEU A 51 -15.99 -9.39 -3.06
N ASP A 52 -16.53 -9.47 -1.84
CA ASP A 52 -17.75 -8.75 -1.47
C ASP A 52 -17.56 -7.22 -1.61
N ALA A 53 -16.40 -6.68 -1.22
CA ALA A 53 -16.09 -5.26 -1.39
C ALA A 53 -15.98 -4.85 -2.87
N LEU A 54 -15.44 -5.73 -3.71
CA LEU A 54 -15.25 -5.45 -5.13
C LEU A 54 -16.54 -5.58 -5.94
N ASP A 55 -17.49 -6.41 -5.51
CA ASP A 55 -18.85 -6.41 -6.05
C ASP A 55 -19.54 -5.06 -5.80
N ILE A 56 -19.43 -4.52 -4.58
CA ILE A 56 -19.95 -3.18 -4.24
C ILE A 56 -19.32 -2.10 -5.13
N TYR A 57 -17.99 -2.16 -5.33
CA TYR A 57 -17.32 -1.22 -6.21
C TYR A 57 -17.75 -1.37 -7.67
N LYS A 58 -17.97 -2.59 -8.15
CA LYS A 58 -18.48 -2.84 -9.50
C LYS A 58 -19.87 -2.23 -9.70
N GLU A 59 -20.79 -2.42 -8.76
CA GLU A 59 -22.11 -1.81 -8.81
C GLU A 59 -22.06 -0.28 -8.86
N ILE A 60 -21.14 0.32 -8.10
CA ILE A 60 -20.92 1.77 -8.11
C ILE A 60 -20.37 2.21 -9.46
N ILE A 61 -19.33 1.54 -9.97
CA ILE A 61 -18.71 1.83 -11.27
C ILE A 61 -19.74 1.77 -12.41
N ASP A 62 -20.61 0.75 -12.40
CA ASP A 62 -21.64 0.57 -13.42
C ASP A 62 -22.72 1.64 -13.36
N ARG A 63 -23.21 1.93 -12.16
CA ARG A 63 -24.26 2.92 -11.92
C ARG A 63 -23.84 4.32 -12.33
N GLU A 64 -22.57 4.67 -12.08
CA GLU A 64 -22.00 5.97 -12.45
C GLU A 64 -21.46 5.98 -13.89
N HIS A 65 -21.66 4.89 -14.66
CA HIS A 65 -21.23 4.74 -16.06
C HIS A 65 -19.75 5.06 -16.29
N ILE A 66 -18.87 4.61 -15.39
CA ILE A 66 -17.44 4.88 -15.47
C ILE A 66 -16.82 4.10 -16.63
N SER A 67 -16.21 4.82 -17.58
CA SER A 67 -15.61 4.25 -18.79
C SER A 67 -14.22 3.67 -18.59
N LEU A 68 -13.47 4.18 -17.60
CA LEU A 68 -12.07 3.84 -17.39
C LEU A 68 -11.79 3.61 -15.91
N VAL A 69 -11.31 2.41 -15.59
CA VAL A 69 -11.00 1.99 -14.22
C VAL A 69 -9.55 1.55 -14.14
N TYR A 70 -8.83 2.12 -13.17
CA TYR A 70 -7.48 1.71 -12.82
C TYR A 70 -7.50 1.04 -11.44
N GLY A 71 -7.14 -0.25 -11.39
CA GLY A 71 -6.99 -1.01 -10.15
C GLY A 71 -5.53 -1.28 -9.84
N TYR A 72 -5.10 -0.97 -8.62
CA TYR A 72 -3.76 -1.25 -8.12
C TYR A 72 -3.84 -2.02 -6.80
N ALA A 73 -3.05 -3.07 -6.67
CA ALA A 73 -2.96 -3.91 -5.48
C ALA A 73 -1.53 -3.88 -4.92
N THR A 74 -1.40 -3.76 -3.60
CA THR A 74 -0.12 -3.43 -2.95
C THR A 74 0.43 -4.58 -2.10
N SER A 75 1.12 -4.28 -0.99
CA SER A 75 1.88 -5.22 -0.14
C SER A 75 1.17 -6.56 0.12
N ALA A 76 -0.09 -6.54 0.59
CA ALA A 76 -0.81 -7.78 0.91
C ALA A 76 -0.96 -8.73 -0.30
N PHE A 77 -1.29 -8.23 -1.49
CA PHE A 77 -1.33 -9.05 -2.70
C PHE A 77 0.07 -9.46 -3.17
N ARG A 78 1.00 -8.50 -3.18
CA ARG A 78 2.37 -8.69 -3.67
C ARG A 78 3.13 -9.76 -2.90
N ASN A 79 2.95 -9.84 -1.59
CA ASN A 79 3.70 -10.76 -0.75
C ASN A 79 2.99 -12.11 -0.52
N ALA A 80 1.70 -12.22 -0.83
CA ALA A 80 0.95 -13.44 -0.61
C ALA A 80 1.15 -14.45 -1.75
N ARG A 81 1.40 -15.72 -1.40
CA ARG A 81 1.54 -16.82 -2.36
C ARG A 81 0.28 -17.03 -3.20
N ASN A 82 -0.90 -16.76 -2.62
CA ASN A 82 -2.19 -16.81 -3.29
C ASN A 82 -2.68 -15.44 -3.78
N GLY A 83 -1.85 -14.39 -3.75
CA GLY A 83 -2.22 -13.05 -4.18
C GLY A 83 -2.59 -12.98 -5.66
N THR A 84 -1.80 -13.62 -6.53
CA THR A 84 -2.09 -13.69 -7.98
C THR A 84 -3.38 -14.45 -8.27
N ALA A 85 -3.63 -15.56 -7.58
CA ALA A 85 -4.86 -16.33 -7.74
C ALA A 85 -6.10 -15.52 -7.32
N LEU A 86 -6.01 -14.78 -6.20
CA LEU A 86 -7.09 -13.87 -5.78
C LEU A 86 -7.32 -12.75 -6.81
N LYS A 87 -6.25 -12.16 -7.36
CA LYS A 87 -6.34 -11.18 -8.45
C LYS A 87 -7.12 -11.76 -9.65
N GLU A 88 -6.76 -12.95 -10.10
CA GLU A 88 -7.41 -13.58 -11.26
C GLU A 88 -8.90 -13.85 -11.00
N LEU A 89 -9.23 -14.32 -9.79
CA LEU A 89 -10.61 -14.52 -9.37
C LEU A 89 -11.41 -13.20 -9.37
N ILE A 90 -10.81 -12.12 -8.86
CA ILE A 90 -11.41 -10.77 -8.90
C ILE A 90 -11.66 -10.33 -10.33
N GLU A 91 -10.69 -10.49 -11.22
CA GLU A 91 -10.77 -10.10 -12.63
C GLU A 91 -11.87 -10.89 -13.35
N GLN A 92 -11.97 -12.20 -13.11
CA GLN A 92 -13.02 -13.05 -13.67
C GLN A 92 -14.42 -12.66 -13.18
N ARG A 93 -14.55 -12.36 -11.88
CA ARG A 93 -15.84 -12.04 -11.26
C ARG A 93 -16.36 -10.65 -11.64
N THR A 94 -15.46 -9.66 -11.71
CA THR A 94 -15.85 -8.25 -11.83
C THR A 94 -15.54 -7.64 -13.20
N GLY A 95 -14.66 -8.27 -13.98
CA GLY A 95 -14.11 -7.68 -15.21
C GLY A 95 -13.12 -6.52 -14.95
N ILE A 96 -12.86 -6.15 -13.70
CA ILE A 96 -11.97 -5.05 -13.34
C ILE A 96 -10.52 -5.55 -13.35
N LYS A 97 -9.69 -5.00 -14.24
CA LYS A 97 -8.25 -5.31 -14.29
C LYS A 97 -7.52 -4.76 -13.06
N ILE A 98 -6.74 -5.60 -12.39
CA ILE A 98 -5.97 -5.24 -11.20
C ILE A 98 -4.48 -5.38 -11.49
N ASN A 99 -3.70 -4.37 -11.13
CA ASN A 99 -2.25 -4.40 -11.29
C ASN A 99 -1.59 -4.54 -9.92
N ILE A 100 -0.92 -5.67 -9.67
CA ILE A 100 -0.09 -5.82 -8.46
C ILE A 100 1.20 -5.03 -8.68
N ILE A 101 1.44 -4.00 -7.88
CA ILE A 101 2.58 -3.10 -8.05
C ILE A 101 3.69 -3.38 -7.05
N THR A 102 4.93 -3.12 -7.47
CA THR A 102 6.08 -3.17 -6.56
C THR A 102 6.02 -2.00 -5.58
N GLY A 103 6.68 -2.14 -4.43
CA GLY A 103 6.72 -1.06 -3.45
C GLY A 103 7.43 0.21 -3.96
N GLU A 104 8.33 0.11 -4.94
CA GLU A 104 8.96 1.28 -5.57
C GLU A 104 8.01 2.01 -6.54
N VAL A 105 7.08 1.29 -7.17
CA VAL A 105 6.02 1.90 -7.99
C VAL A 105 4.97 2.54 -7.09
N GLU A 106 4.63 1.90 -5.97
CA GLU A 106 3.76 2.47 -4.93
C GLU A 106 4.34 3.78 -4.38
N ALA A 107 5.61 3.78 -3.99
CA ALA A 107 6.34 4.96 -3.54
C ALA A 107 6.39 6.10 -4.60
N GLU A 108 6.47 5.75 -5.90
CA GLU A 108 6.36 6.73 -6.99
C GLU A 108 5.00 7.41 -7.02
N PHE A 109 3.93 6.62 -6.92
CA PHE A 109 2.57 7.14 -6.94
C PHE A 109 2.28 8.00 -5.72
N ILE A 110 2.80 7.62 -4.55
CA ILE A 110 2.74 8.43 -3.33
C ILE A 110 3.42 9.79 -3.56
N TYR A 111 4.63 9.82 -4.09
CA TYR A 111 5.33 11.09 -4.41
C TYR A 111 4.51 11.99 -5.33
N ARG A 112 3.97 11.43 -6.43
CA ARG A 112 3.15 12.19 -7.38
C ARG A 112 1.86 12.70 -6.75
N GLY A 113 1.23 11.89 -5.89
CA GLY A 113 0.04 12.27 -5.13
C GLY A 113 0.32 13.43 -4.19
N VAL A 114 1.38 13.32 -3.37
CA VAL A 114 1.80 14.37 -2.43
C VAL A 114 2.14 15.66 -3.17
N LYS A 115 2.91 15.60 -4.27
CA LYS A 115 3.25 16.78 -5.08
C LYS A 115 2.04 17.50 -5.67
N THR A 116 0.93 16.78 -5.88
CA THR A 116 -0.32 17.36 -6.38
C THR A 116 -1.11 18.04 -5.26
N ALA A 117 -0.98 17.56 -4.02
CA ALA A 117 -1.73 18.05 -2.85
C ALA A 117 -0.97 19.10 -2.02
N PHE A 118 0.36 19.07 -2.05
CA PHE A 118 1.24 19.88 -1.23
C PHE A 118 2.41 20.43 -2.06
N ASP A 119 2.84 21.66 -1.73
CA ASP A 119 4.09 22.20 -2.25
C ASP A 119 5.28 21.67 -1.44
N ILE A 120 6.01 20.72 -2.02
CA ILE A 120 7.20 20.09 -1.43
C ILE A 120 8.40 21.07 -1.41
N GLY A 121 8.36 22.18 -2.18
CA GLY A 121 9.47 23.13 -2.27
C GLY A 121 10.72 22.57 -2.97
N GLY A 122 11.77 23.38 -3.07
CA GLY A 122 13.03 23.00 -3.75
C GLY A 122 14.03 22.24 -2.89
N GLU A 123 13.80 22.15 -1.58
CA GLU A 123 14.72 21.51 -0.64
C GLU A 123 14.42 20.02 -0.48
N PRO A 124 15.44 19.17 -0.23
CA PRO A 124 15.23 17.75 0.03
C PRO A 124 14.27 17.51 1.20
N SER A 125 13.24 16.73 0.93
CA SER A 125 12.16 16.37 1.85
C SER A 125 12.01 14.85 1.94
N LEU A 126 11.48 14.36 3.06
CA LEU A 126 11.13 12.95 3.27
C LEU A 126 9.61 12.79 3.31
N ILE A 127 9.08 11.99 2.39
CA ILE A 127 7.72 11.46 2.48
C ILE A 127 7.81 10.07 3.13
N MET A 128 6.95 9.84 4.11
CA MET A 128 6.77 8.53 4.74
C MET A 128 5.28 8.18 4.72
N ASP A 129 4.93 7.09 4.06
CA ASP A 129 3.56 6.55 4.05
C ASP A 129 3.52 5.26 4.87
N ILE A 130 2.67 5.24 5.90
CA ILE A 130 2.54 4.12 6.85
C ILE A 130 1.29 3.33 6.47
N GLY A 131 1.49 2.29 5.68
CA GLY A 131 0.45 1.33 5.31
C GLY A 131 0.25 0.21 6.33
N GLY A 132 -0.73 -0.64 6.04
CA GLY A 132 -0.97 -1.86 6.83
C GLY A 132 0.09 -2.95 6.58
N GLY A 133 0.55 -3.11 5.34
CA GLY A 133 1.49 -4.16 4.95
C GLY A 133 2.92 -3.66 4.80
N SER A 134 3.09 -2.46 4.24
CA SER A 134 4.39 -1.84 4.04
C SER A 134 4.42 -0.41 4.54
N VAL A 135 5.64 0.13 4.61
CA VAL A 135 5.93 1.54 4.83
C VAL A 135 6.83 2.01 3.71
N GLU A 136 6.40 3.03 2.98
CA GLU A 136 7.14 3.63 1.88
C GLU A 136 7.88 4.88 2.38
N PHE A 137 9.15 4.99 1.99
CA PHE A 137 9.98 6.16 2.23
C PHE A 137 10.44 6.73 0.90
N VAL A 138 10.30 8.04 0.73
CA VAL A 138 10.72 8.76 -0.48
C VAL A 138 11.47 10.02 -0.08
N ILE A 139 12.73 10.12 -0.49
CA ILE A 139 13.52 11.35 -0.42
C ILE A 139 13.39 12.05 -1.77
N CYS A 140 12.83 13.26 -1.78
CA CYS A 140 12.50 14.00 -3.00
C CYS A 140 12.53 15.51 -2.78
N ASP A 141 12.52 16.27 -3.86
CA ASP A 141 12.16 17.70 -3.89
C ASP A 141 10.95 17.90 -4.82
N ARG A 142 10.60 19.14 -5.16
CA ARG A 142 9.54 19.44 -6.14
C ARG A 142 9.82 18.85 -7.53
N GLU A 143 11.07 18.66 -7.93
CA GLU A 143 11.43 18.27 -9.30
C GLU A 143 11.53 16.75 -9.45
N ARG A 144 12.16 16.06 -8.49
CA ARG A 144 12.56 14.66 -8.64
C ARG A 144 12.57 13.88 -7.33
N ILE A 145 12.60 12.56 -7.49
CA ILE A 145 12.91 11.61 -6.43
C ILE A 145 14.41 11.35 -6.42
N PHE A 146 15.04 11.53 -5.27
CA PHE A 146 16.44 11.18 -5.04
C PHE A 146 16.60 9.71 -4.64
N TRP A 147 15.66 9.21 -3.84
CA TRP A 147 15.66 7.84 -3.34
C TRP A 147 14.27 7.43 -2.93
N LYS A 148 13.91 6.16 -3.15
CA LYS A 148 12.66 5.59 -2.65
C LYS A 148 12.83 4.13 -2.28
N ARG A 149 12.09 3.68 -1.28
CA ARG A 149 12.06 2.27 -0.88
C ARG A 149 10.81 1.94 -0.09
N SER A 150 10.33 0.72 -0.26
CA SER A 150 9.25 0.14 0.55
C SER A 150 9.82 -0.94 1.48
N TYR A 151 9.33 -0.97 2.71
CA TYR A 151 9.70 -1.97 3.71
C TYR A 151 8.45 -2.68 4.21
N GLU A 152 8.50 -4.00 4.30
CA GLU A 152 7.40 -4.84 4.77
C GLU A 152 7.28 -4.80 6.32
N ILE A 153 7.07 -3.60 6.86
CA ILE A 153 6.96 -3.30 8.30
C ILE A 153 5.68 -2.50 8.62
N GLY A 154 4.63 -2.68 7.80
CA GLY A 154 3.35 -1.99 7.99
C GLY A 154 2.66 -2.35 9.30
N ALA A 155 1.67 -1.53 9.69
CA ALA A 155 1.03 -1.62 10.99
C ALA A 155 0.36 -2.98 11.27
N GLN A 156 -0.26 -3.63 10.29
CA GLN A 156 -0.87 -4.95 10.46
C GLN A 156 0.18 -6.03 10.71
N ARG A 157 1.36 -5.93 10.07
CA ARG A 157 2.46 -6.88 10.30
C ARG A 157 3.00 -6.77 11.71
N LEU A 158 3.21 -5.54 12.17
CA LEU A 158 3.67 -5.26 13.53
C LEU A 158 2.65 -5.70 14.57
N LEU A 159 1.36 -5.49 14.30
CA LEU A 159 0.27 -5.98 15.14
C LEU A 159 0.32 -7.51 15.27
N ASP A 160 0.35 -8.22 14.15
CA ASP A 160 0.36 -9.69 14.12
C ASP A 160 1.61 -10.29 14.80
N TRP A 161 2.76 -9.60 14.74
CA TRP A 161 4.01 -10.07 15.39
C TRP A 161 4.10 -9.75 16.88
N PHE A 162 3.59 -8.60 17.32
CA PHE A 162 3.93 -8.05 18.63
C PHE A 162 2.74 -7.72 19.53
N HIS A 163 1.52 -7.60 19.01
CA HIS A 163 0.34 -7.29 19.83
C HIS A 163 -0.48 -8.55 20.05
N ILE A 164 -0.05 -9.36 21.02
CA ILE A 164 -0.65 -10.66 21.34
C ILE A 164 -1.73 -10.49 22.41
N HIS A 165 -1.53 -9.56 23.35
CA HIS A 165 -2.46 -9.30 24.46
C HIS A 165 -3.01 -7.88 24.46
N ASP A 166 -4.26 -7.72 24.91
CA ASP A 166 -4.93 -6.43 25.10
C ASP A 166 -5.35 -6.28 26.58
N PRO A 167 -4.80 -5.32 27.35
CA PRO A 167 -3.82 -4.30 26.93
C PRO A 167 -2.43 -4.87 26.64
N ILE A 168 -1.69 -4.22 25.73
CA ILE A 168 -0.34 -4.64 25.34
C ILE A 168 0.65 -4.51 26.52
N PRO A 169 1.31 -5.61 26.95
CA PRO A 169 2.25 -5.57 28.06
C PRO A 169 3.58 -4.91 27.67
N ALA A 170 4.31 -4.38 28.65
CA ALA A 170 5.57 -3.67 28.42
C ALA A 170 6.61 -4.50 27.64
N GLU A 171 6.64 -5.82 27.86
CA GLU A 171 7.55 -6.73 27.14
C GLU A 171 7.28 -6.78 25.63
N GLU A 172 6.02 -6.70 25.20
CA GLU A 172 5.62 -6.69 23.79
C GLU A 172 6.01 -5.35 23.14
N ILE A 173 5.83 -4.25 23.88
CA ILE A 173 6.29 -2.92 23.47
C ILE A 173 7.81 -2.92 23.28
N ILE A 174 8.57 -3.48 24.23
CA ILE A 174 10.04 -3.55 24.14
C ILE A 174 10.47 -4.37 22.91
N LYS A 175 9.85 -5.53 22.66
CA LYS A 175 10.12 -6.36 21.47
C LYS A 175 9.88 -5.59 20.17
N LEU A 176 8.77 -4.85 20.06
CA LEU A 176 8.45 -4.02 18.91
C LEU A 176 9.50 -2.91 18.69
N GLN A 177 9.91 -2.23 19.76
CA GLN A 177 10.95 -1.19 19.71
C GLN A 177 12.31 -1.75 19.28
N ASP A 178 12.70 -2.91 19.82
CA ASP A 178 13.95 -3.59 19.48
C ASP A 178 13.95 -4.07 18.02
N PHE A 179 12.82 -4.59 17.53
CA PHE A 179 12.65 -4.95 16.13
C PHE A 179 12.84 -3.73 15.22
N SER A 180 12.22 -2.60 15.59
CA SER A 180 12.30 -1.35 14.82
C SER A 180 13.74 -0.84 14.74
N LYS A 181 14.46 -0.83 15.88
CA LYS A 181 15.89 -0.47 15.92
C LYS A 181 16.74 -1.41 15.06
N LYS A 182 16.63 -2.73 15.24
CA LYS A 182 17.48 -3.72 14.55
C LYS A 182 17.29 -3.69 13.03
N ASN A 183 16.06 -3.57 12.55
CA ASN A 183 15.76 -3.55 11.11
C ASN A 183 16.12 -2.23 10.44
N TRP A 184 16.07 -1.10 11.17
CA TRP A 184 16.50 0.19 10.65
C TRP A 184 18.01 0.29 10.41
N PHE A 185 18.83 -0.21 11.36
CA PHE A 185 20.29 -0.09 11.27
C PHE A 185 20.97 -1.16 10.40
N ARG A 186 20.36 -2.32 10.17
CA ARG A 186 20.95 -3.37 9.30
C ARG A 186 20.77 -3.12 7.80
N SER A 187 19.81 -2.30 7.38
CA SER A 187 19.62 -1.97 5.96
C SER A 187 20.74 -1.10 5.38
N ARG A 188 21.58 -0.48 6.23
CA ARG A 188 22.77 0.30 5.84
C ARG A 188 24.00 -0.54 5.45
N SER A 189 24.07 -1.83 5.80
CA SER A 189 25.33 -2.59 5.66
C SER A 189 25.48 -3.37 4.33
N LYS A 190 24.56 -3.22 3.36
CA LYS A 190 24.62 -3.95 2.08
C LYS A 190 24.69 -3.07 0.83
N SER A 191 24.89 -1.75 0.92
CA SER A 191 24.94 -0.88 -0.26
C SER A 191 26.16 0.06 -0.36
N THR A 192 27.27 -0.24 0.31
CA THR A 192 28.53 0.50 0.11
C THR A 192 29.56 -0.35 -0.62
N THR A 193 29.34 -0.54 -1.92
CA THR A 193 30.39 -0.71 -2.92
C THR A 193 29.95 -0.01 -4.20
N SER A 194 30.01 1.31 -4.20
CA SER A 194 30.19 2.09 -5.43
C SER A 194 31.58 2.70 -5.36
N SER A 195 32.40 2.26 -6.31
CA SER A 195 33.78 2.66 -6.57
C SER A 195 33.97 4.19 -6.53
N PRO A 196 35.13 4.71 -6.06
CA PRO A 196 35.44 6.12 -6.26
C PRO A 196 35.63 6.35 -7.75
N LEU A 197 34.79 7.23 -8.32
CA LEU A 197 35.05 7.82 -9.63
C LEU A 197 36.15 8.86 -9.45
N THR A 198 37.16 8.70 -10.29
CA THR A 198 38.30 9.58 -10.59
C THR A 198 37.98 11.05 -10.64
#